data_AF-A0A8B7IMK8-F1
#
_entry.id   AF-A0A8B7IMK8-F1
#
_cell.length_a   1.000
_cell.length_b   1.000
_cell.length_c   1.000
_cell.angle_alpha   90.00
_cell.angle_beta   90.00
_cell.angle_gamma   90.00
#
_symmetry.space_group_name_H-M   'P 1'
#
loop_
_entity.id
_entity.type
_entity.pdbx_description
1 polymer ?
#
loop_
_entity_poly.entity_id
_entity_poly.type
_entity_poly.pdbx_seq_one_letter_code
_entity_poly.pdbx_strand_id
1 'polypeptide(L)'
;MSSEIGREKSQDWGSTGLGGVFKVEWIRKESLPFQCAHHLLNPWNDNKKVQISRDGQELEPQVGEQLLQLWDRIPLGEKNSTD
;
A
#
# COMPACT_ATOMS: atom_id res chain seq x y z
N MET A 1 -6.02 -5.45 5.97
CA MET A 1 -6.90 -6.51 5.41
C MET A 1 -8.01 -6.75 6.42
N SER A 2 -9.27 -6.73 5.99
CA SER A 2 -10.44 -6.82 6.89
C SER A 2 -11.25 -8.12 6.72
N SER A 3 -10.82 -9.01 5.81
CA SER A 3 -11.34 -10.37 5.70
C SER A 3 -10.23 -11.34 5.28
N GLU A 4 -10.45 -12.63 5.45
CA GLU A 4 -9.66 -13.66 4.77
C GLU A 4 -9.86 -13.61 3.25
N ILE A 5 -8.99 -14.31 2.52
CA ILE A 5 -9.13 -14.51 1.07
C ILE A 5 -10.26 -15.50 0.81
N GLY A 6 -11.34 -15.00 0.19
CA GLY A 6 -12.51 -15.78 -0.19
C GLY A 6 -12.26 -16.66 -1.42
N ARG A 7 -13.27 -17.45 -1.79
CA ARG A 7 -13.25 -18.27 -3.04
C ARG A 7 -13.87 -17.56 -4.23
N GLU A 8 -14.57 -16.45 -3.99
CA GLU A 8 -15.22 -15.67 -5.02
C GLU A 8 -14.17 -14.92 -5.85
N LYS A 9 -14.43 -14.80 -7.17
CA LYS A 9 -13.59 -14.03 -8.09
C LYS A 9 -14.18 -12.64 -8.29
N SER A 10 -13.31 -11.66 -8.54
CA SER A 10 -13.75 -10.33 -8.92
C SER A 10 -14.49 -10.39 -10.26
N GLN A 11 -15.65 -9.75 -10.34
CA GLN A 11 -16.43 -9.65 -11.59
C GLN A 11 -15.91 -8.51 -12.49
N ASP A 12 -15.33 -7.47 -11.90
CA ASP A 12 -14.89 -6.27 -12.61
C ASP A 12 -13.44 -6.38 -13.13
N TRP A 13 -12.59 -7.17 -12.47
CA TRP A 13 -11.22 -7.41 -12.91
C TRP A 13 -11.17 -8.65 -13.82
N GLY A 14 -11.27 -8.43 -15.13
CA GLY A 14 -11.39 -9.45 -16.18
C GLY A 14 -10.17 -10.37 -16.43
N SER A 15 -9.26 -10.51 -15.46
CA SER A 15 -8.14 -11.45 -15.57
C SER A 15 -8.50 -12.81 -14.97
N THR A 16 -8.56 -13.83 -15.81
CA THR A 16 -8.87 -15.22 -15.42
C THR A 16 -7.82 -15.83 -14.46
N GLY A 17 -6.63 -15.22 -14.40
CA GLY A 17 -5.52 -15.63 -13.55
C GLY A 17 -5.54 -15.08 -12.12
N LEU A 18 -6.49 -14.19 -11.78
CA LEU A 18 -6.64 -13.70 -10.41
C LEU A 18 -7.35 -14.75 -9.53
N GLY A 19 -6.85 -14.89 -8.30
CA GLY A 19 -7.38 -15.80 -7.30
C GLY A 19 -8.64 -15.27 -6.60
N GLY A 20 -8.85 -15.75 -5.38
CA GLY A 20 -9.91 -15.27 -4.51
C GLY A 20 -9.77 -13.80 -4.12
N VAL A 21 -10.88 -13.13 -3.85
CA VAL A 21 -10.89 -11.73 -3.37
C VAL A 21 -10.89 -11.64 -1.84
N PHE A 22 -10.49 -10.49 -1.32
CA PHE A 22 -10.56 -10.16 0.11
C PHE A 22 -10.91 -8.68 0.29
N LYS A 23 -11.39 -8.32 1.48
CA LYS A 23 -11.76 -6.96 1.84
C LYS A 23 -10.57 -6.19 2.39
N VAL A 24 -10.49 -4.92 2.02
CA VAL A 24 -9.53 -3.96 2.55
C VAL A 24 -10.27 -2.72 3.04
N GLU A 25 -9.65 -2.03 4.00
CA GLU A 25 -10.07 -0.71 4.43
C GLU A 25 -9.02 0.30 3.96
N TRP A 26 -9.47 1.36 3.29
CA TRP A 26 -8.61 2.44 2.82
C TRP A 26 -8.41 3.48 3.92
N ILE A 27 -7.22 3.50 4.53
CA ILE A 27 -6.88 4.44 5.61
C ILE A 27 -6.43 5.80 5.05
N ARG A 28 -5.53 5.79 4.06
CA ARG A 28 -5.05 6.97 3.32
C ARG A 28 -5.23 6.75 1.82
N LYS A 29 -5.55 7.81 1.08
CA LYS A 29 -5.74 7.76 -0.39
C LYS A 29 -4.93 8.82 -1.13
N GLU A 30 -4.26 9.70 -0.39
CA GLU A 30 -3.42 10.76 -0.92
C GLU A 30 -2.16 10.18 -1.56
N SER A 31 -1.63 10.84 -2.59
CA SER A 31 -0.39 10.41 -3.22
C SER A 31 0.83 10.78 -2.38
N LEU A 32 1.65 9.80 -2.00
CA LEU A 32 2.95 10.00 -1.35
C LEU A 32 4.06 10.04 -2.42
N PRO A 33 4.78 11.18 -2.60
CA PRO A 33 5.89 11.25 -3.53
C PRO A 33 7.03 10.29 -3.18
N PHE A 34 7.62 9.62 -4.17
CA PHE A 34 8.71 8.64 -3.96
C PHE A 34 9.91 9.23 -3.21
N GLN A 35 10.21 10.51 -3.44
CA GLN A 35 11.30 11.23 -2.78
C GLN A 35 11.17 11.21 -1.26
N CYS A 36 9.94 11.21 -0.73
CA CYS A 36 9.69 11.16 0.71
C CYS A 36 10.14 9.82 1.32
N ALA A 37 10.04 8.71 0.58
CA ALA A 37 10.36 7.36 1.05
C ALA A 37 11.75 6.85 0.60
N HIS A 38 12.54 7.67 -0.11
CA HIS A 38 13.82 7.25 -0.73
C HIS A 38 14.86 6.74 0.26
N HIS A 39 14.79 7.23 1.51
CA HIS A 39 15.66 6.85 2.61
C HIS A 39 15.27 5.52 3.27
N LEU A 40 14.07 4.99 2.98
CA LEU A 40 13.59 3.74 3.56
C LEU A 40 14.13 2.55 2.77
N LEU A 41 14.83 1.67 3.48
CA LEU A 41 15.39 0.41 2.99
C LEU A 41 14.68 -0.75 3.69
N ASN A 42 14.49 -1.87 3.01
CA ASN A 42 13.88 -3.06 3.58
C ASN A 42 14.95 -4.12 3.89
N PRO A 43 15.30 -4.36 5.18
CA PRO A 43 16.24 -5.40 5.57
C PRO A 43 15.86 -6.80 5.11
N TRP A 44 14.57 -7.08 4.93
CA TRP A 44 14.07 -8.38 4.47
C TRP A 44 14.20 -8.58 2.95
N ASN A 45 14.71 -7.58 2.23
CA ASN A 45 14.96 -7.64 0.79
C ASN A 45 16.33 -7.03 0.46
N ASP A 46 17.40 -7.57 1.04
CA ASP A 46 18.79 -7.17 0.80
C ASP A 46 19.07 -5.67 1.05
N ASN A 47 18.33 -5.04 1.98
CA ASN A 47 18.37 -3.59 2.20
C ASN A 47 18.10 -2.77 0.92
N LYS A 48 17.35 -3.32 -0.02
CA LYS A 48 16.85 -2.59 -1.19
C LYS A 48 15.85 -1.54 -0.76
N LYS A 49 15.71 -0.48 -1.57
CA LYS A 49 14.72 0.57 -1.32
C LYS A 49 13.31 0.01 -1.29
N VAL A 50 12.50 0.49 -0.37
CA VAL A 50 11.09 0.09 -0.27
C VAL A 50 10.35 0.25 -1.61
N GLN A 51 10.64 1.33 -2.35
CA GLN A 51 10.03 1.64 -3.65
C GLN A 51 10.28 0.62 -4.78
N ILE A 52 11.25 -0.30 -4.63
CA ILE A 52 11.56 -1.34 -5.65
C ILE A 52 11.10 -2.74 -5.23
N SER A 53 10.25 -2.82 -4.21
CA SER A 53 9.63 -4.07 -3.77
C SER A 53 8.71 -4.63 -4.87
N ARG A 54 8.70 -5.96 -5.03
CA ARG A 54 7.77 -6.63 -5.94
C ARG A 54 6.40 -6.77 -5.30
N ASP A 55 5.39 -7.08 -6.10
CA ASP A 55 4.06 -7.43 -5.59
C ASP A 55 4.16 -8.58 -4.56
N GLY A 56 3.45 -8.45 -3.44
CA GLY A 56 3.51 -9.38 -2.32
C GLY A 56 4.80 -9.41 -1.50
N GLN A 57 5.79 -8.53 -1.77
CA GLN A 57 7.02 -8.46 -0.96
C GLN A 57 6.71 -7.93 0.44
N GLU A 58 7.03 -8.74 1.46
CA GLU A 58 6.93 -8.31 2.86
C GLU A 58 7.97 -7.23 3.19
N LEU A 59 7.55 -6.28 4.02
CA LEU A 59 8.40 -5.25 4.60
C LEU A 59 8.65 -5.56 6.08
N GLU A 60 9.86 -5.27 6.54
CA GLU A 60 10.16 -5.27 7.97
C GLU A 60 9.20 -4.30 8.72
N PRO A 61 8.61 -4.68 9.88
CA PRO A 61 7.53 -3.92 10.50
C PRO A 61 7.88 -2.48 10.86
N GLN A 62 9.09 -2.23 11.36
CA GLN A 62 9.55 -0.90 11.71
C GLN A 62 9.71 0.00 10.47
N VAL A 63 10.20 -0.56 9.36
CA VAL A 63 10.25 0.12 8.06
C VAL A 63 8.84 0.42 7.53
N GLY A 64 7.91 -0.53 7.68
CA GLY A 64 6.50 -0.35 7.33
C GLY A 64 5.83 0.77 8.14
N GLU A 65 6.07 0.83 9.45
CA GLU A 65 5.58 1.91 10.31
C GLU A 65 6.14 3.28 9.87
N GLN A 66 7.44 3.37 9.62
CA GLN A 66 8.08 4.60 9.13
C GLN A 66 7.50 5.06 7.80
N LEU A 67 7.20 4.13 6.88
CA LEU A 67 6.56 4.44 5.60
C LEU A 67 5.18 5.06 5.81
N LEU A 68 4.36 4.50 6.71
CA LEU A 68 3.01 5.00 7.00
C LEU A 68 3.04 6.42 7.57
N GLN A 69 3.99 6.73 8.46
CA GLN A 69 4.16 8.06 9.06
C GLN A 69 4.49 9.17 8.05
N LEU A 70 4.95 8.83 6.84
CA LEU A 70 5.22 9.83 5.81
C LEU A 70 3.94 10.52 5.31
N TRP A 71 2.79 9.83 5.36
CA TRP A 71 1.50 10.44 4.99
C TRP A 71 1.07 11.54 5.95
N ASP A 72 1.49 11.50 7.22
CA ASP A 72 1.14 12.55 8.20
C ASP A 72 1.83 13.89 7.90
N ARG A 73 2.86 13.87 7.04
CA ARG A 73 3.58 15.06 6.58
C ARG A 73 3.01 15.64 5.29
N ILE A 74 2.05 14.96 4.67
CA ILE A 74 1.35 15.47 3.49
C ILE A 74 0.21 16.34 4.01
N PRO A 75 0.19 17.64 3.68
CA PRO A 75 -0.97 18.47 3.98
C PRO A 75 -2.18 17.80 3.35
N LEU A 76 -3.22 17.53 4.15
CA LEU A 76 -4.51 17.13 3.62
C LEU A 76 -4.93 18.22 2.64
N GLY A 77 -4.80 17.95 1.34
CA GLY A 77 -5.33 18.83 0.31
C GLY A 77 -6.76 19.13 0.69
N GLU A 78 -7.11 20.43 0.68
CA GLU A 78 -8.42 20.92 1.07
C GLU A 78 -9.50 19.97 0.55
N LYS A 79 -10.30 19.43 1.48
CA LYS A 79 -11.51 18.69 1.12
C LYS A 79 -12.41 19.67 0.36
N ASN A 80 -12.32 19.68 -0.97
CA ASN A 80 -13.36 20.27 -1.80
C ASN A 80 -14.62 19.43 -1.56
N SER A 81 -15.47 19.99 -0.72
CA SER A 81 -16.79 19.49 -0.37
C SER A 81 -17.71 19.66 -1.57
N THR A 82 -17.80 18.64 -2.43
CA THR A 82 -18.81 18.40 -3.49
C THR A 82 -18.42 17.04 -4.08
N ASP A 83 -19.21 15.97 -4.04
CA ASP A 83 -20.65 15.78 -4.27
C ASP A 83 -21.31 14.90 -3.19
#